data_AF-A0A4U0NBL2-F1
#
_entry.id   AF-A0A4U0NBL2-F1
#
_cell.length_a   1.000
_cell.length_b   1.000
_cell.length_c   1.000
_cell.angle_alpha   90.00
_cell.angle_beta   90.00
_cell.angle_gamma   90.00
#
_symmetry.space_group_name_H-M   'P 1'
#
loop_
_entity.id
_entity.type
_entity.pdbx_description
1 polymer ?
#
loop_
_entity_poly.entity_id
_entity_poly.type
_entity_poly.pdbx_seq_one_letter_code
_entity_poly.pdbx_strand_id
1 'polypeptide(L)'
;MAAGDAAGWPAARHRAARMPEWTRRLTRELDTFAEQNATTTLPVPIALNQPPEPLRLGPSDDAEWAAFTAESVLTAAGALLSDLGRVRRMRAAIDLAWNALASEVAAAADRAPEVESAVLPLRARISVRAGLGNLATGLRPPATGHDNPHFFDDAACVRAAVLAVVHPGDPASAAELAEYDARYTQDGDGVHGARAMAAAVAAALGGATAGDCVDTALDQLPEGTEIRRNALHAVRLAREVAADLPGRPGNAFALVPVLEHEIVDHVYSYGIAAAETVPVALALAVASDGLVAEAVPAAACLSRVADSAPALAGALTGALGGARELPPTWRDACRVLSGCALPRLAGTDLVELAGLLAGTELTTPEALPLPGTEDIGPAPDPAPPPPGPTLEGLARA
;
A
#
# COMPACT_ATOMS: atom_id res chain seq x y z
N MET A 1 2.63 -8.27 -4.29
CA MET A 1 2.59 -6.87 -4.78
C MET A 1 3.26 -6.71 -6.13
N ALA A 2 4.60 -6.84 -6.25
CA ALA A 2 5.32 -6.61 -7.52
C ALA A 2 4.83 -7.45 -8.72
N ALA A 3 4.42 -8.70 -8.46
CA ALA A 3 3.72 -9.53 -9.44
C ALA A 3 2.41 -8.89 -9.95
N GLY A 4 1.60 -8.36 -9.05
CA GLY A 4 0.35 -7.67 -9.38
C GLY A 4 0.59 -6.40 -10.18
N ASP A 5 1.49 -5.55 -9.70
CA ASP A 5 1.96 -4.35 -10.43
C ASP A 5 2.42 -4.72 -11.85
N ALA A 6 3.25 -5.76 -12.00
CA ALA A 6 3.72 -6.23 -13.31
C ALA A 6 2.60 -6.68 -14.26
N ALA A 7 1.53 -7.26 -13.72
CA ALA A 7 0.35 -7.72 -14.48
C ALA A 7 -0.60 -6.58 -14.85
N GLY A 8 -0.50 -5.44 -14.18
CA GLY A 8 -1.34 -4.28 -14.39
C GLY A 8 -1.24 -3.72 -15.81
N TRP A 9 -2.39 -3.26 -16.34
CA TRP A 9 -2.48 -2.72 -17.70
C TRP A 9 -1.51 -1.55 -17.99
N PRO A 10 -1.26 -0.61 -17.05
CA PRO A 10 -0.31 0.49 -17.27
C PRO A 10 1.16 0.10 -17.15
N ALA A 11 1.50 -1.04 -16.56
CA ALA A 11 2.86 -1.37 -16.14
C ALA A 11 3.89 -1.31 -17.28
N ALA A 12 3.54 -1.88 -18.44
CA ALA A 12 4.39 -1.80 -19.63
C ALA A 12 4.57 -0.37 -20.15
N ARG A 13 3.54 0.50 -20.03
CA ARG A 13 3.62 1.92 -20.40
C ARG A 13 4.50 2.70 -19.41
N HIS A 14 4.45 2.37 -18.12
CA HIS A 14 5.34 2.94 -17.10
C HIS A 14 6.80 2.61 -17.41
N ARG A 15 7.12 1.34 -17.63
CA ARG A 15 8.48 0.92 -18.00
C ARG A 15 8.94 1.43 -19.35
N ALA A 16 8.03 1.66 -20.30
CA ALA A 16 8.36 2.28 -21.58
C ALA A 16 9.03 3.66 -21.41
N ALA A 17 8.91 4.34 -20.25
CA ALA A 17 9.67 5.54 -19.92
C ALA A 17 11.20 5.37 -20.01
N ARG A 18 11.71 4.14 -19.90
CA ARG A 18 13.12 3.80 -20.09
C ARG A 18 13.53 3.68 -21.57
N MET A 19 12.56 3.68 -22.48
CA MET A 19 12.81 3.71 -23.91
C MET A 19 13.14 5.13 -24.38
N PRO A 20 13.90 5.27 -25.49
CA PRO A 20 14.12 6.56 -26.13
C PRO A 20 12.81 7.32 -26.38
N GLU A 21 12.87 8.64 -26.26
CA GLU A 21 11.68 9.50 -26.41
C GLU A 21 10.98 9.31 -27.77
N TRP A 22 11.75 9.18 -28.85
CA TRP A 22 11.20 8.99 -30.19
C TRP A 22 10.36 7.71 -30.31
N THR A 23 10.74 6.64 -29.62
CA THR A 23 10.00 5.37 -29.61
C THR A 23 8.67 5.54 -28.87
N ARG A 24 8.68 6.24 -27.73
CA ARG A 24 7.45 6.58 -26.99
C ARG A 24 6.53 7.51 -27.77
N ARG A 25 7.11 8.46 -28.51
CA ARG A 25 6.36 9.37 -29.38
C ARG A 25 5.66 8.60 -30.51
N LEU A 26 6.36 7.66 -31.13
CA LEU A 26 5.81 6.81 -32.18
C LEU A 26 4.57 6.02 -31.72
N THR A 27 4.57 5.45 -30.51
CA THR A 27 3.36 4.77 -29.98
C THR A 27 2.15 5.69 -29.92
N ARG A 28 2.32 6.98 -29.54
CA ARG A 28 1.22 7.96 -29.55
C ARG A 28 0.78 8.35 -30.95
N GLU A 29 1.73 8.54 -31.87
CA GLU A 29 1.45 8.84 -33.27
C GLU A 29 0.66 7.69 -33.93
N LEU A 30 1.01 6.43 -33.62
CA LEU A 30 0.28 5.25 -34.08
C LEU A 30 -1.14 5.17 -33.52
N ASP A 31 -1.37 5.66 -32.30
CA ASP A 31 -2.68 5.63 -31.65
C ASP A 31 -3.62 6.65 -32.31
N THR A 32 -3.11 7.87 -32.52
CA THR A 32 -3.81 8.89 -33.32
C THR A 32 -4.06 8.41 -34.76
N PHE A 33 -3.08 7.73 -35.37
CA PHE A 33 -3.28 7.13 -36.69
C PHE A 33 -4.40 6.08 -36.68
N ALA A 34 -4.43 5.19 -35.68
CA ALA A 34 -5.44 4.16 -35.57
C ALA A 34 -6.85 4.75 -35.45
N GLU A 35 -7.02 5.79 -34.63
CA GLU A 35 -8.27 6.53 -34.46
C GLU A 35 -8.71 7.20 -35.78
N GLN A 36 -7.81 7.95 -36.43
CA GLN A 36 -8.10 8.67 -37.67
C GLN A 36 -8.42 7.76 -38.86
N ASN A 37 -7.94 6.51 -38.84
CA ASN A 37 -8.12 5.53 -39.90
C ASN A 37 -9.14 4.44 -39.54
N ALA A 38 -9.91 4.61 -38.46
CA ALA A 38 -10.95 3.69 -38.02
C ALA A 38 -10.47 2.23 -37.87
N THR A 39 -9.25 2.03 -37.36
CA THR A 39 -8.70 0.70 -37.12
C THR A 39 -8.89 0.29 -35.66
N THR A 40 -9.31 -0.96 -35.43
CA THR A 40 -9.50 -1.51 -34.08
C THR A 40 -8.21 -2.08 -33.45
N THR A 41 -7.12 -2.11 -34.21
CA THR A 41 -5.80 -2.54 -33.72
C THR A 41 -5.16 -1.43 -32.87
N LEU A 42 -5.15 -1.62 -31.55
CA LEU A 42 -4.54 -0.67 -30.63
C LEU A 42 -3.01 -0.83 -30.61
N PRO A 43 -2.24 0.26 -30.77
CA PRO A 43 -0.80 0.19 -30.61
C PRO A 43 -0.43 -0.04 -29.14
N VAL A 44 0.48 -0.98 -28.92
CA VAL A 44 1.11 -1.22 -27.63
C VAL A 44 2.51 -0.60 -27.61
N PRO A 45 3.14 -0.40 -26.44
CA PRO A 45 4.55 -0.03 -26.38
C PRO A 45 5.42 -0.98 -27.22
N ILE A 46 6.28 -0.42 -28.07
CA ILE A 46 7.19 -1.17 -28.94
C ILE A 46 8.63 -0.70 -28.76
N ALA A 47 9.60 -1.57 -29.04
CA ALA A 47 11.02 -1.22 -28.94
C ALA A 47 11.58 -0.63 -30.24
N LEU A 48 11.11 -1.09 -31.41
CA LEU A 48 11.58 -0.77 -32.76
C LEU A 48 13.11 -0.51 -32.86
N ASN A 49 13.89 -1.54 -33.19
CA ASN A 49 15.36 -1.45 -33.30
C ASN A 49 16.07 -1.01 -32.00
N GLN A 50 15.41 -1.15 -30.86
CA GLN A 50 15.99 -0.98 -29.52
C GLN A 50 15.90 -2.29 -28.72
N PRO A 51 16.71 -2.45 -27.68
CA PRO A 51 16.60 -3.59 -26.76
C PRO A 51 15.19 -3.61 -26.09
N PRO A 52 14.46 -4.74 -26.13
CA PRO A 52 13.08 -4.83 -25.64
C PRO A 52 12.97 -5.02 -24.12
N GLU A 53 14.09 -5.07 -23.40
CA GLU A 53 14.17 -5.36 -21.96
C GLU A 53 13.19 -4.52 -21.13
N PRO A 54 13.06 -3.18 -21.32
CA PRO A 54 12.08 -2.39 -20.57
C PRO A 54 10.62 -2.80 -20.80
N LEU A 55 10.30 -3.42 -21.92
CA LEU A 55 8.94 -3.81 -22.29
C LEU A 55 8.59 -5.25 -21.88
N ARG A 56 9.56 -6.02 -21.37
CA ARG A 56 9.28 -7.33 -20.80
C ARG A 56 8.38 -7.18 -19.57
N LEU A 57 7.66 -8.24 -19.22
CA LEU A 57 6.88 -8.29 -17.99
C LEU A 57 7.83 -8.16 -16.80
N GLY A 58 7.47 -7.29 -15.85
CA GLY A 58 8.25 -6.99 -14.65
C GLY A 58 7.58 -5.89 -13.84
N PRO A 59 8.09 -5.56 -12.64
CA PRO A 59 7.54 -4.51 -11.77
C PRO A 59 7.56 -3.13 -12.44
N SER A 60 6.69 -2.23 -12.00
CA SER A 60 6.62 -0.84 -12.44
C SER A 60 6.63 0.14 -11.25
N ASP A 61 5.88 1.23 -11.32
CA ASP A 61 5.94 2.33 -10.35
C ASP A 61 5.45 1.92 -8.97
N ASP A 62 4.39 1.12 -8.86
CA ASP A 62 3.87 0.66 -7.55
C ASP A 62 4.93 -0.11 -6.75
N ALA A 63 5.65 -1.04 -7.39
CA ALA A 63 6.73 -1.77 -6.74
C ALA A 63 7.93 -0.88 -6.39
N GLU A 64 8.23 0.15 -7.20
CA GLU A 64 9.30 1.11 -6.89
C GLU A 64 8.94 2.01 -5.71
N TRP A 65 7.69 2.49 -5.62
CA TRP A 65 7.21 3.23 -4.46
C TRP A 65 7.09 2.36 -3.20
N ALA A 66 6.76 1.08 -3.35
CA ALA A 66 6.83 0.12 -2.26
C ALA A 66 8.28 -0.09 -1.77
N ALA A 67 9.24 -0.20 -2.70
CA ALA A 67 10.66 -0.34 -2.36
C ALA A 67 11.24 0.93 -1.71
N PHE A 68 10.80 2.13 -2.13
CA PHE A 68 11.09 3.38 -1.43
C PHE A 68 10.69 3.31 0.05
N THR A 69 9.49 2.82 0.34
CA THR A 69 9.04 2.64 1.73
C THR A 69 9.81 1.56 2.47
N ALA A 70 10.19 0.47 1.80
CA ALA A 70 11.04 -0.56 2.39
C ALA A 70 12.41 -0.02 2.83
N GLU A 71 13.04 0.85 2.03
CA GLU A 71 14.29 1.53 2.41
C GLU A 71 14.11 2.42 3.65
N SER A 72 12.94 3.06 3.82
CA SER A 72 12.63 3.82 5.04
C SER A 72 12.57 2.91 6.28
N VAL A 73 11.99 1.71 6.15
CA VAL A 73 11.99 0.71 7.25
C VAL A 73 13.42 0.28 7.57
N LEU A 74 14.23 -0.03 6.57
CA LEU A 74 15.63 -0.40 6.79
C LEU A 74 16.46 0.76 7.38
N THR A 75 16.18 1.99 6.99
CA THR A 75 16.80 3.20 7.56
C THR A 75 16.45 3.37 9.04
N ALA A 76 15.18 3.14 9.41
CA ALA A 76 14.73 3.19 10.80
C ALA A 76 15.42 2.12 11.68
N ALA A 77 15.81 0.98 11.09
CA ALA A 77 16.56 -0.07 11.77
C ALA A 77 18.08 0.18 11.81
N GLY A 78 18.56 1.16 11.04
CA GLY A 78 19.96 1.51 10.94
C GLY A 78 20.50 2.29 12.14
N ALA A 79 21.83 2.40 12.22
CA ALA A 79 22.52 3.08 13.32
C ALA A 79 22.20 4.58 13.42
N LEU A 80 21.82 5.23 12.31
CA LEU A 80 21.58 6.68 12.25
C LEU A 80 20.51 7.15 13.24
N LEU A 81 19.50 6.33 13.52
CA LEU A 81 18.35 6.67 14.35
C LEU A 81 18.30 5.85 15.66
N SER A 82 19.36 5.10 15.97
CA SER A 82 19.37 4.12 17.06
C SER A 82 19.14 4.70 18.47
N ASP A 83 19.32 6.02 18.64
CA ASP A 83 19.08 6.76 19.88
C ASP A 83 17.59 7.02 20.16
N LEU A 84 16.72 6.88 19.15
CA LEU A 84 15.27 7.06 19.30
C LEU A 84 14.58 5.75 19.69
N GLY A 85 13.40 5.85 20.32
CA GLY A 85 12.51 4.70 20.51
C GLY A 85 11.94 4.20 19.17
N ARG A 86 11.56 2.91 19.08
CA ARG A 86 11.09 2.22 17.84
C ARG A 86 10.11 3.05 17.01
N VAL A 87 9.02 3.53 17.63
CA VAL A 87 7.98 4.33 16.95
C VAL A 87 8.55 5.65 16.40
N ARG A 88 9.40 6.32 17.18
CA ARG A 88 10.04 7.59 16.76
C ARG A 88 11.05 7.37 15.64
N ARG A 89 11.81 6.27 15.68
CA ARG A 89 12.72 5.87 14.58
C ARG A 89 11.98 5.72 13.26
N MET A 90 10.86 5.00 13.28
CA MET A 90 10.09 4.75 12.07
C MET A 90 9.54 6.05 11.48
N ARG A 91 8.93 6.91 12.30
CA ARG A 91 8.43 8.22 11.87
C ARG A 91 9.55 9.13 11.34
N ALA A 92 10.68 9.18 12.04
CA ALA A 92 11.84 9.97 11.60
C ALA A 92 12.42 9.48 10.26
N ALA A 93 12.46 8.17 10.01
CA ALA A 93 12.92 7.64 8.73
C ALA A 93 11.96 7.95 7.58
N ILE A 94 10.64 7.89 7.82
CA ILE A 94 9.62 8.33 6.85
C ILE A 94 9.81 9.82 6.53
N ASP A 95 9.94 10.66 7.57
CA ASP A 95 10.15 12.09 7.39
C ASP A 95 11.43 12.37 6.59
N LEU A 96 12.53 11.70 6.92
CA LEU A 96 13.80 11.83 6.21
C LEU A 96 13.66 11.47 4.73
N ALA A 97 12.99 10.36 4.42
CA ALA A 97 12.81 9.89 3.05
C ALA A 97 11.98 10.88 2.20
N TRP A 98 10.86 11.38 2.75
CA TRP A 98 10.02 12.37 2.05
C TRP A 98 10.72 13.73 1.89
N ASN A 99 11.40 14.22 2.93
CA ASN A 99 12.13 15.48 2.85
C ASN A 99 13.33 15.40 1.89
N ALA A 100 13.98 14.24 1.77
CA ALA A 100 15.03 14.03 0.78
C ALA A 100 14.49 14.17 -0.65
N LEU A 101 13.37 13.50 -0.99
CA LEU A 101 12.74 13.63 -2.31
C LEU A 101 12.23 15.05 -2.56
N ALA A 102 11.62 15.71 -1.57
CA ALA A 102 11.20 17.10 -1.71
C ALA A 102 12.36 18.06 -1.93
N SER A 103 13.52 17.80 -1.32
CA SER A 103 14.75 18.58 -1.56
C SER A 103 15.25 18.43 -3.00
N GLU A 104 15.17 17.22 -3.57
CA GLU A 104 15.50 17.00 -4.99
C GLU A 104 14.52 17.74 -5.92
N VAL A 105 13.23 17.75 -5.59
CA VAL A 105 12.19 18.49 -6.34
C VAL A 105 12.42 19.99 -6.25
N ALA A 106 12.70 20.52 -5.05
CA ALA A 106 13.03 21.93 -4.86
C ALA A 106 14.27 22.33 -5.68
N ALA A 107 15.34 21.53 -5.62
CA ALA A 107 16.54 21.78 -6.39
C ALA A 107 16.31 21.73 -7.91
N ALA A 108 15.39 20.88 -8.38
CA ALA A 108 14.99 20.83 -9.79
C ALA A 108 14.20 22.08 -10.20
N ALA A 109 13.30 22.57 -9.34
CA ALA A 109 12.56 23.81 -9.56
C ALA A 109 13.47 25.04 -9.59
N ASP A 110 14.44 25.13 -8.66
CA ASP A 110 15.39 26.25 -8.60
C ASP A 110 16.28 26.39 -9.85
N ARG A 111 16.51 25.29 -10.57
CA ARG A 111 17.28 25.28 -11.83
C ARG A 111 16.43 25.61 -13.05
N ALA A 112 15.11 25.59 -12.94
CA ALA A 112 14.21 25.78 -14.06
C ALA A 112 13.88 27.27 -14.27
N PRO A 113 13.66 27.73 -15.52
CA PRO A 113 13.22 29.10 -15.77
C PRO A 113 11.85 29.41 -15.14
N GLU A 114 10.96 28.41 -15.09
CA GLU A 114 9.68 28.43 -14.40
C GLU A 114 9.49 27.12 -13.62
N VAL A 115 8.75 27.15 -12.51
CA VAL A 115 8.53 25.95 -11.68
C VAL A 115 7.82 24.85 -12.48
N GLU A 116 6.90 25.22 -13.36
CA GLU A 116 6.15 24.32 -14.23
C GLU A 116 7.01 23.65 -15.30
N SER A 117 8.15 24.25 -15.68
CA SER A 117 9.10 23.72 -16.66
C SER A 117 10.18 22.83 -16.04
N ALA A 118 10.16 22.64 -14.72
CA ALA A 118 11.13 21.83 -14.01
C ALA A 118 11.12 20.34 -14.43
N VAL A 119 12.31 19.83 -14.78
CA VAL A 119 12.53 18.41 -15.05
C VAL A 119 12.86 17.71 -13.74
N LEU A 120 11.86 17.00 -13.20
CA LEU A 120 12.01 16.25 -11.96
C LEU A 120 12.88 14.99 -12.16
N PRO A 121 13.70 14.59 -11.16
CA PRO A 121 14.54 13.40 -11.24
C PRO A 121 13.77 12.08 -11.00
N LEU A 122 12.44 12.12 -11.02
CA LEU A 122 11.55 11.01 -10.73
C LEU A 122 10.25 11.12 -11.53
N ARG A 123 9.48 10.05 -11.55
CA ARG A 123 8.09 10.01 -12.03
C ARG A 123 7.21 9.48 -10.90
N ALA A 124 6.03 10.06 -10.77
CA ALA A 124 5.08 9.71 -9.71
C ALA A 124 3.66 9.92 -10.22
N ARG A 125 2.69 9.28 -9.55
CA ARG A 125 1.27 9.62 -9.71
C ARG A 125 1.01 11.08 -9.32
N ILE A 126 -0.09 11.64 -9.82
CA ILE A 126 -0.39 13.07 -9.66
C ILE A 126 -0.42 13.47 -8.18
N SER A 127 -1.02 12.63 -7.32
CA SER A 127 -1.08 12.85 -5.88
C SER A 127 0.29 12.95 -5.21
N VAL A 128 1.19 12.02 -5.54
CA VAL A 128 2.56 11.99 -5.01
C VAL A 128 3.37 13.19 -5.53
N ARG A 129 3.23 13.53 -6.82
CA ARG A 129 3.90 14.70 -7.41
C ARG A 129 3.44 16.01 -6.76
N ALA A 130 2.12 16.16 -6.55
CA ALA A 130 1.54 17.34 -5.90
C ALA A 130 2.00 17.45 -4.44
N GLY A 131 1.93 16.37 -3.67
CA GLY A 131 2.38 16.36 -2.27
C GLY A 131 3.87 16.66 -2.11
N LEU A 132 4.73 16.11 -2.99
CA LEU A 132 6.16 16.45 -3.03
C LEU A 132 6.40 17.93 -3.38
N GLY A 133 5.63 18.48 -4.32
CA GLY A 133 5.68 19.90 -4.66
C GLY A 133 5.29 20.79 -3.48
N ASN A 134 4.20 20.45 -2.78
CA ASN A 134 3.77 21.14 -1.57
C ASN A 134 4.83 21.06 -0.46
N LEU A 135 5.42 19.89 -0.24
CA LEU A 135 6.48 19.71 0.76
C LEU A 135 7.73 20.55 0.40
N ALA A 136 8.10 20.58 -0.88
CA ALA A 136 9.23 21.35 -1.41
C ALA A 136 9.03 22.87 -1.24
N THR A 137 7.79 23.37 -1.27
CA THR A 137 7.46 24.78 -1.03
C THR A 137 7.23 25.13 0.44
N GLY A 138 7.41 24.16 1.35
CA GLY A 138 7.42 24.39 2.80
C GLY A 138 6.12 24.02 3.52
N LEU A 139 5.10 23.50 2.84
CA LEU A 139 3.93 22.92 3.51
C LEU A 139 4.36 21.68 4.31
N ARG A 140 3.50 21.27 5.25
CA ARG A 140 3.70 20.07 6.09
C ARG A 140 2.44 19.20 6.08
N PRO A 141 2.56 17.87 6.25
CA PRO A 141 1.40 17.02 6.46
C PRO A 141 0.53 17.52 7.63
N PRO A 142 -0.82 17.44 7.54
CA PRO A 142 -1.59 16.86 6.45
C PRO A 142 -1.81 17.80 5.24
N ALA A 143 -1.43 19.08 5.32
CA ALA A 143 -1.70 20.05 4.24
C ALA A 143 -1.03 19.65 2.91
N THR A 144 0.14 19.02 2.95
CA THR A 144 0.79 18.50 1.73
C THR A 144 -0.06 17.46 1.00
N GLY A 145 -0.72 16.56 1.73
CA GLY A 145 -1.57 15.52 1.17
C GLY A 145 -2.99 15.98 0.85
N HIS A 146 -3.52 16.95 1.62
CA HIS A 146 -4.86 17.51 1.45
C HIS A 146 -4.96 18.54 0.31
N ASP A 147 -4.00 19.47 0.21
CA ASP A 147 -4.01 20.55 -0.80
C ASP A 147 -3.50 20.04 -2.15
N ASN A 148 -4.12 18.96 -2.63
CA ASN A 148 -3.75 18.18 -3.79
C ASN A 148 -5.03 17.72 -4.50
N PRO A 149 -5.25 18.01 -5.80
CA PRO A 149 -6.48 17.63 -6.50
C PRO A 149 -6.75 16.12 -6.58
N HIS A 150 -5.73 15.32 -6.27
CA HIS A 150 -5.74 13.85 -6.31
C HIS A 150 -5.56 13.24 -4.91
N PHE A 151 -5.95 13.95 -3.84
CA PHE A 151 -5.72 13.50 -2.46
C PHE A 151 -6.36 12.15 -2.14
N PHE A 152 -7.46 11.79 -2.83
CA PHE A 152 -8.26 10.58 -2.60
C PHE A 152 -7.74 9.34 -3.35
N ASP A 153 -6.65 9.47 -4.11
CA ASP A 153 -6.07 8.38 -4.90
C ASP A 153 -5.36 7.33 -4.02
N ASP A 154 -5.20 6.14 -4.57
CA ASP A 154 -4.69 4.94 -3.89
C ASP A 154 -3.16 4.83 -3.74
N ALA A 155 -2.40 5.84 -4.17
CA ALA A 155 -0.94 5.73 -4.24
C ALA A 155 -0.27 5.47 -2.87
N ALA A 156 -0.90 5.83 -1.75
CA ALA A 156 -0.43 5.47 -0.41
C ALA A 156 -0.68 4.00 -0.05
N CYS A 157 -1.65 3.34 -0.67
CA CYS A 157 -2.07 1.97 -0.31
C CYS A 157 -0.96 0.94 -0.58
N VAL A 158 -0.19 1.12 -1.67
CA VAL A 158 0.95 0.24 -1.98
C VAL A 158 2.09 0.38 -0.96
N ARG A 159 2.35 1.62 -0.50
CA ARG A 159 3.34 1.88 0.55
C ARG A 159 2.86 1.36 1.91
N ALA A 160 1.58 1.53 2.21
CA ALA A 160 0.94 1.07 3.44
C ALA A 160 1.07 -0.45 3.64
N ALA A 161 0.93 -1.22 2.56
CA ALA A 161 1.14 -2.67 2.60
C ALA A 161 2.59 -3.07 2.95
N VAL A 162 3.59 -2.22 2.67
CA VAL A 162 4.96 -2.43 3.15
C VAL A 162 5.09 -2.01 4.61
N LEU A 163 4.52 -0.87 5.02
CA LEU A 163 4.58 -0.41 6.43
C LEU A 163 3.96 -1.41 7.41
N ALA A 164 2.96 -2.18 6.96
CA ALA A 164 2.35 -3.25 7.75
C ALA A 164 3.36 -4.28 8.30
N VAL A 165 4.50 -4.49 7.63
CA VAL A 165 5.54 -5.44 8.08
C VAL A 165 6.19 -5.04 9.41
N VAL A 166 6.06 -3.77 9.83
CA VAL A 166 6.56 -3.26 11.12
C VAL A 166 5.68 -3.71 12.29
N HIS A 167 4.42 -4.05 12.02
CA HIS A 167 3.41 -4.39 13.02
C HIS A 167 2.68 -5.71 12.67
N PRO A 168 3.40 -6.84 12.48
CA PRO A 168 2.76 -8.11 12.14
C PRO A 168 1.83 -8.56 13.28
N GLY A 169 0.57 -8.84 12.95
CA GLY A 169 -0.46 -9.19 13.92
C GLY A 169 -1.00 -8.02 14.75
N ASP A 170 -0.60 -6.78 14.47
CA ASP A 170 -1.15 -5.58 15.11
C ASP A 170 -1.73 -4.60 14.06
N PRO A 171 -2.97 -4.84 13.61
CA PRO A 171 -3.61 -4.04 12.57
C PRO A 171 -3.82 -2.56 12.94
N ALA A 172 -4.06 -2.27 14.22
CA ALA A 172 -4.31 -0.91 14.68
C ALA A 172 -3.04 -0.05 14.56
N SER A 173 -1.91 -0.54 15.06
CA SER A 173 -0.62 0.15 14.93
C SER A 173 -0.18 0.26 13.47
N ALA A 174 -0.43 -0.78 12.65
CA ALA A 174 -0.16 -0.74 11.21
C ALA A 174 -0.95 0.36 10.51
N ALA A 175 -2.24 0.51 10.81
CA ALA A 175 -3.09 1.56 10.26
C ALA A 175 -2.62 2.96 10.68
N GLU A 176 -2.25 3.15 11.95
CA GLU A 176 -1.70 4.44 12.44
C GLU A 176 -0.40 4.84 11.73
N LEU A 177 0.51 3.88 11.51
CA LEU A 177 1.75 4.12 10.79
C LEU A 177 1.50 4.42 9.30
N ALA A 178 0.57 3.70 8.67
CA ALA A 178 0.18 3.95 7.29
C ALA A 178 -0.45 5.34 7.11
N GLU A 179 -1.29 5.79 8.05
CA GLU A 179 -1.83 7.15 8.02
C GLU A 179 -0.73 8.21 8.17
N TYR A 180 0.27 7.98 9.03
CA TYR A 180 1.39 8.89 9.19
C TYR A 180 2.13 9.13 7.86
N ASP A 181 2.40 8.06 7.09
CA ASP A 181 2.99 8.18 5.75
C ASP A 181 2.02 8.79 4.74
N ALA A 182 0.77 8.31 4.69
CA ALA A 182 -0.19 8.69 3.66
C ALA A 182 -0.47 10.20 3.62
N ARG A 183 -0.50 10.87 4.79
CA ARG A 183 -0.74 12.32 4.90
C ARG A 183 0.29 13.19 4.19
N TYR A 184 1.43 12.64 3.76
CA TYR A 184 2.38 13.35 2.91
C TYR A 184 1.81 13.65 1.52
N THR A 185 0.99 12.74 0.96
CA THR A 185 0.56 12.82 -0.44
C THR A 185 -0.95 12.60 -0.65
N GLN A 186 -1.68 12.18 0.38
CA GLN A 186 -3.11 11.83 0.33
C GLN A 186 -3.87 12.45 1.51
N ASP A 187 -5.18 12.48 1.36
CA ASP A 187 -6.16 12.79 2.40
C ASP A 187 -7.47 12.00 2.12
N GLY A 188 -8.47 12.07 3.00
CA GLY A 188 -9.76 11.38 2.83
C GLY A 188 -9.63 9.89 2.46
N ASP A 189 -10.31 9.47 1.41
CA ASP A 189 -10.34 8.07 0.95
C ASP A 189 -8.95 7.49 0.63
N GLY A 190 -7.98 8.31 0.21
CA GLY A 190 -6.61 7.88 -0.02
C GLY A 190 -5.91 7.45 1.27
N VAL A 191 -6.15 8.19 2.36
CA VAL A 191 -5.65 7.85 3.71
C VAL A 191 -6.45 6.67 4.29
N HIS A 192 -7.77 6.65 4.13
CA HIS A 192 -8.61 5.55 4.62
C HIS A 192 -8.25 4.22 3.94
N GLY A 193 -8.00 4.24 2.62
CA GLY A 193 -7.53 3.08 1.87
C GLY A 193 -6.17 2.58 2.35
N ALA A 194 -5.23 3.49 2.62
CA ALA A 194 -3.92 3.13 3.17
C ALA A 194 -4.05 2.45 4.54
N ARG A 195 -4.88 3.01 5.43
CA ARG A 195 -5.18 2.41 6.75
C ARG A 195 -5.76 1.00 6.61
N ALA A 196 -6.76 0.84 5.75
CA ALA A 196 -7.42 -0.45 5.52
C ALA A 196 -6.46 -1.51 4.97
N MET A 197 -5.66 -1.17 3.96
CA MET A 197 -4.69 -2.10 3.37
C MET A 197 -3.59 -2.49 4.36
N ALA A 198 -3.06 -1.54 5.14
CA ALA A 198 -2.07 -1.86 6.17
C ALA A 198 -2.64 -2.78 7.25
N ALA A 199 -3.86 -2.52 7.70
CA ALA A 199 -4.52 -3.34 8.72
C ALA A 199 -4.77 -4.78 8.23
N ALA A 200 -5.29 -4.95 7.00
CA ALA A 200 -5.49 -6.27 6.41
C ALA A 200 -4.17 -7.04 6.23
N VAL A 201 -3.12 -6.38 5.74
CA VAL A 201 -1.80 -7.03 5.56
C VAL A 201 -1.18 -7.38 6.91
N ALA A 202 -1.27 -6.51 7.92
CA ALA A 202 -0.79 -6.80 9.27
C ALA A 202 -1.54 -7.98 9.91
N ALA A 203 -2.86 -8.07 9.73
CA ALA A 203 -3.65 -9.22 10.16
C ALA A 203 -3.20 -10.52 9.47
N ALA A 204 -2.97 -10.48 8.16
CA ALA A 204 -2.47 -11.63 7.40
C ALA A 204 -1.10 -12.09 7.89
N LEU A 205 -0.18 -11.16 8.16
CA LEU A 205 1.13 -11.45 8.75
C LEU A 205 1.03 -12.02 10.18
N GLY A 206 -0.07 -11.74 10.88
CA GLY A 206 -0.43 -12.35 12.17
C GLY A 206 -1.10 -13.73 12.06
N GLY A 207 -1.33 -14.24 10.85
CA GLY A 207 -1.95 -15.54 10.60
C GLY A 207 -3.49 -15.53 10.53
N ALA A 208 -4.11 -14.36 10.36
CA ALA A 208 -5.55 -14.26 10.16
C ALA A 208 -5.99 -14.86 8.82
N THR A 209 -7.25 -15.29 8.71
CA THR A 209 -7.82 -15.77 7.44
C THR A 209 -8.09 -14.62 6.47
N ALA A 210 -8.33 -14.93 5.18
CA ALA A 210 -8.68 -13.92 4.18
C ALA A 210 -9.92 -13.09 4.60
N GLY A 211 -10.93 -13.76 5.14
CA GLY A 211 -12.14 -13.11 5.67
C GLY A 211 -11.86 -12.17 6.83
N ASP A 212 -11.12 -12.65 7.84
CA ASP A 212 -10.77 -11.85 9.03
C ASP A 212 -9.91 -10.63 8.68
N CYS A 213 -8.97 -10.78 7.72
CA CYS A 213 -8.16 -9.67 7.22
C CYS A 213 -9.03 -8.59 6.56
N VAL A 214 -10.04 -9.01 5.79
CA VAL A 214 -10.94 -8.10 5.10
C VAL A 214 -11.88 -7.40 6.09
N ASP A 215 -12.40 -8.10 7.10
CA ASP A 215 -13.19 -7.47 8.17
C ASP A 215 -12.34 -6.44 8.93
N THR A 216 -11.08 -6.76 9.22
CA THR A 216 -10.12 -5.83 9.84
C THR A 216 -9.88 -4.58 8.98
N ALA A 217 -9.82 -4.72 7.65
CA ALA A 217 -9.74 -3.57 6.74
C ALA A 217 -11.01 -2.72 6.78
N LEU A 218 -12.19 -3.34 6.76
CA LEU A 218 -13.47 -2.64 6.78
C LEU A 218 -13.66 -1.80 8.05
N ASP A 219 -13.15 -2.28 9.19
CA ASP A 219 -13.16 -1.55 10.47
C ASP A 219 -12.32 -0.25 10.44
N GLN A 220 -11.37 -0.11 9.51
CA GLN A 220 -10.58 1.12 9.34
C GLN A 220 -11.29 2.18 8.49
N LEU A 221 -12.38 1.84 7.81
CA LEU A 221 -13.07 2.74 6.90
C LEU A 221 -14.17 3.50 7.66
N PRO A 222 -14.14 4.84 7.67
CA PRO A 222 -15.15 5.62 8.40
C PRO A 222 -16.56 5.54 7.80
N GLU A 223 -17.58 5.61 8.66
CA GLU A 223 -18.98 5.71 8.26
C GLU A 223 -19.23 6.91 7.33
N GLY A 224 -20.13 6.73 6.36
CA GLY A 224 -20.52 7.79 5.41
C GLY A 224 -19.53 8.09 4.28
N THR A 225 -18.34 7.48 4.27
CA THR A 225 -17.37 7.63 3.17
C THR A 225 -17.73 6.79 1.95
N GLU A 226 -17.25 7.22 0.77
CA GLU A 226 -17.43 6.50 -0.49
C GLU A 226 -16.73 5.14 -0.45
N ILE A 227 -15.45 5.16 -0.06
CA ILE A 227 -14.62 3.96 0.06
C ILE A 227 -15.27 2.88 0.94
N ARG A 228 -15.89 3.26 2.06
CA ARG A 228 -16.56 2.28 2.92
C ARG A 228 -17.77 1.67 2.24
N ARG A 229 -18.61 2.47 1.60
CA ARG A 229 -19.82 2.00 0.93
C ARG A 229 -19.47 1.01 -0.17
N ASN A 230 -18.46 1.35 -0.98
CA ASN A 230 -17.98 0.50 -2.06
C ASN A 230 -17.30 -0.77 -1.53
N ALA A 231 -16.50 -0.67 -0.46
CA ALA A 231 -15.87 -1.83 0.17
C ALA A 231 -16.91 -2.82 0.70
N LEU A 232 -17.91 -2.34 1.45
CA LEU A 232 -19.01 -3.19 1.94
C LEU A 232 -19.82 -3.81 0.79
N HIS A 233 -20.01 -3.08 -0.31
CA HIS A 233 -20.70 -3.60 -1.48
C HIS A 233 -19.90 -4.69 -2.19
N ALA A 234 -18.64 -4.44 -2.51
CA ALA A 234 -17.76 -5.36 -3.20
C ALA A 234 -17.54 -6.64 -2.40
N VAL A 235 -17.30 -6.52 -1.08
CA VAL A 235 -17.11 -7.67 -0.18
C VAL A 235 -18.38 -8.50 -0.05
N ARG A 236 -19.57 -7.88 -0.04
CA ARG A 236 -20.84 -8.62 -0.03
C ARG A 236 -20.99 -9.46 -1.31
N LEU A 237 -20.75 -8.89 -2.49
CA LEU A 237 -20.79 -9.62 -3.76
C LEU A 237 -19.80 -10.81 -3.74
N ALA A 238 -18.60 -10.59 -3.21
CA ALA A 238 -17.60 -11.65 -3.07
C ALA A 238 -18.03 -12.79 -2.15
N ARG A 239 -18.65 -12.47 -1.01
CA ARG A 239 -19.18 -13.46 -0.08
C ARG A 239 -20.33 -14.27 -0.67
N GLU A 240 -21.21 -13.63 -1.44
CA GLU A 240 -22.31 -14.31 -2.15
C GLU A 240 -21.76 -15.31 -3.19
N VAL A 241 -20.81 -14.90 -4.03
CA VAL A 241 -20.18 -15.79 -5.03
C VAL A 241 -19.43 -16.94 -4.36
N ALA A 242 -18.69 -16.68 -3.29
CA ALA A 242 -17.97 -17.72 -2.56
C ALA A 242 -18.91 -18.72 -1.87
N ALA A 243 -20.09 -18.28 -1.43
CA ALA A 243 -21.10 -19.14 -0.81
C ALA A 243 -21.83 -20.03 -1.83
N ASP A 244 -22.06 -19.54 -3.05
CA ASP A 244 -22.72 -20.31 -4.11
C ASP A 244 -21.85 -21.44 -4.67
N LEU A 245 -20.53 -21.22 -4.74
CA LEU A 245 -19.55 -22.18 -5.29
C LEU A 245 -18.34 -22.38 -4.34
N PRO A 246 -18.55 -22.95 -3.14
CA PRO A 246 -17.52 -23.05 -2.13
C PRO A 246 -16.37 -23.95 -2.60
N GLY A 247 -15.13 -23.44 -2.49
CA GLY A 247 -13.90 -24.16 -2.80
C GLY A 247 -13.70 -24.50 -4.28
N ARG A 248 -14.49 -23.91 -5.20
CA ARG A 248 -14.25 -24.06 -6.65
C ARG A 248 -13.31 -22.98 -7.16
N PRO A 249 -12.33 -23.33 -8.02
CA PRO A 249 -11.48 -22.33 -8.65
C PRO A 249 -12.30 -21.45 -9.60
N GLY A 250 -11.92 -20.18 -9.71
CA GLY A 250 -12.51 -19.23 -10.65
C GLY A 250 -13.54 -18.29 -10.04
N ASN A 251 -13.81 -18.36 -8.73
CA ASN A 251 -14.73 -17.45 -8.03
C ASN A 251 -14.27 -15.98 -8.15
N ALA A 252 -12.96 -15.72 -8.04
CA ALA A 252 -12.43 -14.37 -8.23
C ALA A 252 -12.66 -13.83 -9.64
N PHE A 253 -12.48 -14.66 -10.67
CA PHE A 253 -12.73 -14.26 -12.06
C PHE A 253 -14.22 -14.05 -12.34
N ALA A 254 -15.09 -14.86 -11.72
CA ALA A 254 -16.55 -14.71 -11.83
C ALA A 254 -17.06 -13.36 -11.32
N LEU A 255 -16.34 -12.70 -10.40
CA LEU A 255 -16.68 -11.36 -9.91
C LEU A 255 -16.37 -10.23 -10.89
N VAL A 256 -15.49 -10.42 -11.88
CA VAL A 256 -15.01 -9.33 -12.73
C VAL A 256 -16.15 -8.52 -13.37
N PRO A 257 -17.18 -9.14 -14.00
CA PRO A 257 -18.24 -8.36 -14.61
C PRO A 257 -19.07 -7.52 -13.61
N VAL A 258 -19.34 -8.06 -12.41
CA VAL A 258 -20.15 -7.35 -11.41
C VAL A 258 -19.36 -6.24 -10.74
N LEU A 259 -18.07 -6.46 -10.45
CA LEU A 259 -17.19 -5.42 -9.91
C LEU A 259 -17.00 -4.27 -10.93
N GLU A 260 -16.84 -4.58 -12.21
CA GLU A 260 -16.71 -3.57 -13.27
C GLU A 260 -17.97 -2.70 -13.41
N HIS A 261 -19.16 -3.27 -13.20
CA HIS A 261 -20.41 -2.53 -13.41
C HIS A 261 -20.96 -1.85 -12.15
N GLU A 262 -20.63 -2.36 -10.96
CA GLU A 262 -21.25 -1.91 -9.71
C GLU A 262 -20.28 -1.13 -8.80
N ILE A 263 -18.96 -1.25 -9.02
CA ILE A 263 -17.93 -0.59 -8.20
C ILE A 263 -17.06 0.35 -9.01
N VAL A 264 -16.61 -0.07 -10.19
CA VAL A 264 -15.72 0.73 -11.04
C VAL A 264 -16.54 1.77 -11.80
N ASP A 265 -16.46 3.04 -11.39
CA ASP A 265 -17.16 4.12 -12.09
C ASP A 265 -16.32 4.67 -13.25
N HIS A 266 -16.95 4.95 -14.40
CA HIS A 266 -16.32 5.51 -15.60
C HIS A 266 -16.48 7.04 -15.72
N VAL A 267 -16.97 7.72 -14.67
CA VAL A 267 -17.15 9.19 -14.65
C VAL A 267 -15.84 9.97 -14.61
N TYR A 268 -14.81 9.48 -13.90
CA TYR A 268 -13.53 10.20 -13.74
C TYR A 268 -12.46 9.76 -14.77
N SER A 269 -11.44 10.58 -15.04
CA SER A 269 -10.46 10.28 -16.09
C SER A 269 -9.41 9.22 -15.72
N TYR A 270 -9.28 8.86 -14.43
CA TYR A 270 -8.28 7.91 -13.95
C TYR A 270 -8.91 6.86 -13.03
N GLY A 271 -8.54 5.59 -13.18
CA GLY A 271 -9.01 4.49 -12.33
C GLY A 271 -8.06 4.18 -11.17
N ILE A 272 -7.70 5.21 -10.40
CA ILE A 272 -6.78 5.13 -9.26
C ILE A 272 -7.42 5.65 -7.96
N ALA A 273 -8.74 5.82 -7.95
CA ALA A 273 -9.47 6.21 -6.76
C ALA A 273 -9.40 5.08 -5.73
N ALA A 274 -8.95 5.39 -4.51
CA ALA A 274 -8.88 4.40 -3.43
C ALA A 274 -10.24 3.77 -3.12
N ALA A 275 -11.32 4.55 -3.33
CA ALA A 275 -12.71 4.12 -3.19
C ALA A 275 -13.17 3.07 -4.22
N GLU A 276 -12.33 2.72 -5.20
CA GLU A 276 -12.60 1.67 -6.18
C GLU A 276 -11.55 0.55 -6.05
N THR A 277 -10.26 0.91 -6.01
CA THR A 277 -9.16 -0.06 -6.05
C THR A 277 -9.04 -0.89 -4.77
N VAL A 278 -9.25 -0.28 -3.59
CA VAL A 278 -9.23 -1.01 -2.31
C VAL A 278 -10.42 -1.96 -2.19
N PRO A 279 -11.68 -1.55 -2.44
CA PRO A 279 -12.83 -2.47 -2.49
C PRO A 279 -12.63 -3.67 -3.41
N VAL A 280 -12.12 -3.44 -4.63
CA VAL A 280 -11.83 -4.51 -5.59
C VAL A 280 -10.78 -5.49 -5.04
N ALA A 281 -9.68 -4.98 -4.49
CA ALA A 281 -8.63 -5.82 -3.92
C ALA A 281 -9.14 -6.69 -2.75
N LEU A 282 -9.96 -6.11 -1.85
CA LEU A 282 -10.56 -6.82 -0.72
C LEU A 282 -11.55 -7.89 -1.20
N ALA A 283 -12.44 -7.57 -2.14
CA ALA A 283 -13.41 -8.50 -2.70
C ALA A 283 -12.74 -9.69 -3.38
N LEU A 284 -11.70 -9.45 -4.17
CA LEU A 284 -10.95 -10.50 -4.86
C LEU A 284 -10.13 -11.36 -3.89
N ALA A 285 -9.62 -10.80 -2.80
CA ALA A 285 -8.98 -11.58 -1.74
C ALA A 285 -9.96 -12.54 -1.05
N VAL A 286 -11.19 -12.10 -0.78
CA VAL A 286 -12.26 -12.98 -0.23
C VAL A 286 -12.65 -14.06 -1.22
N ALA A 287 -12.96 -13.70 -2.47
CA ALA A 287 -13.46 -14.65 -3.46
C ALA A 287 -12.43 -15.69 -3.90
N SER A 288 -11.14 -15.36 -3.82
CA SER A 288 -10.03 -16.28 -4.07
C SER A 288 -9.62 -17.10 -2.85
N ASP A 289 -10.24 -16.90 -1.67
CA ASP A 289 -9.79 -17.48 -0.40
C ASP A 289 -8.29 -17.22 -0.14
N GLY A 290 -7.83 -16.00 -0.47
CA GLY A 290 -6.43 -15.61 -0.32
C GLY A 290 -5.47 -16.14 -1.39
N LEU A 291 -5.95 -16.87 -2.40
CA LEU A 291 -5.10 -17.45 -3.45
C LEU A 291 -4.62 -16.36 -4.44
N VAL A 292 -3.33 -16.03 -4.38
CA VAL A 292 -2.69 -15.02 -5.24
C VAL A 292 -2.84 -15.32 -6.73
N ALA A 293 -2.80 -16.60 -7.11
CA ALA A 293 -2.93 -17.05 -8.50
C ALA A 293 -4.34 -16.85 -9.08
N GLU A 294 -5.36 -16.63 -8.24
CA GLU A 294 -6.71 -16.29 -8.67
C GLU A 294 -6.99 -14.78 -8.56
N ALA A 295 -6.60 -14.15 -7.44
CA ALA A 295 -6.88 -12.74 -7.19
C ALA A 295 -6.19 -11.80 -8.18
N VAL A 296 -4.90 -12.01 -8.45
CA VAL A 296 -4.11 -11.09 -9.30
C VAL A 296 -4.60 -11.09 -10.75
N PRO A 297 -4.79 -12.24 -11.43
CA PRO A 297 -5.31 -12.24 -12.79
C PRO A 297 -6.73 -11.65 -12.89
N ALA A 298 -7.61 -11.92 -11.92
CA ALA A 298 -8.95 -11.35 -11.90
C ALA A 298 -8.91 -9.82 -11.77
N ALA A 299 -8.06 -9.29 -10.88
CA ALA A 299 -7.85 -7.85 -10.74
C ALA A 299 -7.31 -7.21 -12.02
N ALA A 300 -6.39 -7.90 -12.73
CA ALA A 300 -5.81 -7.40 -13.98
C ALA A 300 -6.84 -7.32 -15.12
N CYS A 301 -7.94 -8.07 -15.06
CA CYS A 301 -9.04 -7.99 -16.03
C CYS A 301 -9.93 -6.76 -15.83
N LEU A 302 -9.90 -6.11 -14.67
CA LEU A 302 -10.60 -4.84 -14.40
C LEU A 302 -9.76 -3.67 -14.91
N SER A 303 -9.70 -3.53 -16.24
CA SER A 303 -8.73 -2.69 -16.97
C SER A 303 -8.57 -1.26 -16.47
N ARG A 304 -9.65 -0.67 -15.94
CA ARG A 304 -9.65 0.70 -15.43
C ARG A 304 -8.90 0.85 -14.12
N VAL A 305 -9.09 -0.09 -13.19
CA VAL A 305 -8.40 -0.14 -11.88
C VAL A 305 -7.14 -1.00 -11.89
N ALA A 306 -6.76 -1.50 -13.06
CA ALA A 306 -5.64 -2.42 -13.24
C ALA A 306 -4.25 -1.79 -13.02
N ASP A 307 -4.16 -0.50 -12.70
CA ASP A 307 -2.89 0.10 -12.23
C ASP A 307 -2.53 -0.48 -10.85
N SER A 308 -3.39 -0.25 -9.85
CA SER A 308 -3.09 -0.59 -8.45
C SER A 308 -3.85 -1.80 -7.92
N ALA A 309 -5.08 -2.07 -8.38
CA ALA A 309 -5.90 -3.15 -7.80
C ALA A 309 -5.19 -4.52 -7.83
N PRO A 310 -4.48 -4.92 -8.91
CA PRO A 310 -3.70 -6.14 -8.92
C PRO A 310 -2.53 -6.11 -7.92
N ALA A 311 -1.85 -4.97 -7.77
CA ALA A 311 -0.75 -4.79 -6.83
C ALA A 311 -1.22 -4.94 -5.38
N LEU A 312 -2.36 -4.32 -5.04
CA LEU A 312 -3.01 -4.39 -3.72
C LEU A 312 -3.54 -5.79 -3.41
N ALA A 313 -4.27 -6.41 -4.35
CA ALA A 313 -4.74 -7.79 -4.22
C ALA A 313 -3.56 -8.75 -4.03
N GLY A 314 -2.50 -8.59 -4.84
CA GLY A 314 -1.27 -9.37 -4.73
C GLY A 314 -0.42 -9.06 -3.49
N ALA A 315 -0.64 -7.92 -2.82
CA ALA A 315 -0.01 -7.63 -1.53
C ALA A 315 -0.69 -8.42 -0.41
N LEU A 316 -2.02 -8.34 -0.33
CA LEU A 316 -2.81 -9.04 0.68
C LEU A 316 -2.74 -10.57 0.51
N THR A 317 -3.04 -11.09 -0.68
CA THR A 317 -2.96 -12.54 -0.96
C THR A 317 -1.54 -13.09 -0.86
N GLY A 318 -0.53 -12.27 -1.18
CA GLY A 318 0.88 -12.63 -0.98
C GLY A 318 1.26 -12.74 0.50
N ALA A 319 0.71 -11.88 1.37
CA ALA A 319 0.90 -11.97 2.81
C ALA A 319 0.18 -13.19 3.42
N LEU A 320 -1.00 -13.54 2.90
CA LEU A 320 -1.78 -14.72 3.31
C LEU A 320 -1.10 -16.05 2.92
N GLY A 321 -0.68 -16.19 1.66
CA GLY A 321 -0.10 -17.44 1.14
C GLY A 321 1.41 -17.58 1.35
N GLY A 322 2.13 -16.45 1.47
CA GLY A 322 3.58 -16.42 1.57
C GLY A 322 4.30 -16.75 0.26
N ALA A 323 5.64 -16.77 0.32
CA ALA A 323 6.49 -16.84 -0.88
C ALA A 323 6.40 -18.16 -1.68
N ARG A 324 5.90 -19.26 -1.08
CA ARG A 324 5.79 -20.57 -1.74
C ARG A 324 4.61 -20.65 -2.70
N GLU A 325 3.57 -19.84 -2.47
CA GLU A 325 2.38 -19.78 -3.32
C GLU A 325 2.61 -18.96 -4.60
N LEU A 326 3.72 -18.21 -4.68
CA LEU A 326 4.09 -17.47 -5.89
C LEU A 326 4.73 -18.39 -6.93
N PRO A 327 4.21 -18.46 -8.17
CA PRO A 327 4.83 -19.22 -9.24
C PRO A 327 6.29 -18.77 -9.50
N PRO A 328 7.25 -19.70 -9.68
CA PRO A 328 8.65 -19.34 -9.91
C PRO A 328 8.85 -18.40 -11.11
N THR A 329 8.10 -18.61 -12.19
CA THR A 329 8.16 -17.76 -13.39
C THR A 329 7.78 -16.31 -13.10
N TRP A 330 6.79 -16.08 -12.23
CA TRP A 330 6.38 -14.75 -11.81
C TRP A 330 7.39 -14.12 -10.88
N ARG A 331 7.90 -14.89 -9.90
CA ARG A 331 8.95 -14.42 -8.99
C ARG A 331 10.18 -13.99 -9.77
N ASP A 332 10.62 -14.79 -10.73
CA ASP A 332 11.84 -14.53 -11.49
C ASP A 332 11.66 -13.35 -12.47
N ALA A 333 10.51 -13.24 -13.13
CA ALA A 333 10.19 -12.11 -14.01
C ALA A 333 10.04 -10.79 -13.23
N CYS A 334 9.54 -10.84 -12.00
CA CYS A 334 9.24 -9.65 -11.20
C CYS A 334 10.30 -9.31 -10.15
N ARG A 335 11.48 -9.94 -10.24
CA ARG A 335 12.52 -9.87 -9.19
C ARG A 335 13.23 -8.52 -9.13
N VAL A 336 13.46 -7.87 -10.27
CA VAL A 336 14.37 -6.73 -10.39
C VAL A 336 13.60 -5.47 -10.82
N LEU A 337 13.79 -4.38 -10.09
CA LEU A 337 13.17 -3.08 -10.40
C LEU A 337 13.78 -2.44 -11.65
N SER A 338 12.92 -1.76 -12.42
CA SER A 338 13.30 -1.18 -13.72
C SER A 338 13.89 0.25 -13.62
N GLY A 339 13.60 0.95 -12.52
CA GLY A 339 13.87 2.38 -12.34
C GLY A 339 12.99 3.28 -13.20
N CYS A 340 11.75 2.88 -13.48
CA CYS A 340 10.83 3.63 -14.34
C CYS A 340 10.13 4.80 -13.63
N ALA A 341 10.01 4.75 -12.30
CA ALA A 341 9.49 5.82 -11.45
C ALA A 341 10.62 6.50 -10.66
N LEU A 342 11.46 5.69 -10.01
CA LEU A 342 12.57 6.11 -9.17
C LEU A 342 13.87 5.56 -9.77
N PRO A 343 14.58 6.30 -10.64
CA PRO A 343 15.75 5.80 -11.36
C PRO A 343 16.87 5.23 -10.47
N ARG A 344 17.00 5.74 -9.24
CA ARG A 344 17.97 5.25 -8.24
C ARG A 344 17.72 3.81 -7.76
N LEU A 345 16.51 3.28 -7.96
CA LEU A 345 16.12 1.91 -7.60
C LEU A 345 16.29 0.91 -8.75
N ALA A 346 16.78 1.35 -9.92
CA ALA A 346 17.04 0.45 -11.04
C ALA A 346 18.03 -0.65 -10.62
N GLY A 347 17.66 -1.91 -10.84
CA GLY A 347 18.50 -3.06 -10.50
C GLY A 347 18.32 -3.60 -9.08
N THR A 348 17.51 -2.98 -8.23
CA THR A 348 17.20 -3.50 -6.89
C THR A 348 16.51 -4.86 -6.99
N ASP A 349 17.03 -5.85 -6.25
CA ASP A 349 16.45 -7.18 -6.11
C ASP A 349 15.40 -7.17 -4.99
N LEU A 350 14.12 -7.35 -5.37
CA LEU A 350 13.00 -7.34 -4.45
C LEU A 350 12.96 -8.54 -3.51
N VAL A 351 13.55 -9.68 -3.90
CA VAL A 351 13.64 -10.87 -3.03
C VAL A 351 14.70 -10.63 -1.96
N GLU A 352 15.83 -10.04 -2.33
CA GLU A 352 16.86 -9.63 -1.37
C GLU A 352 16.31 -8.57 -0.40
N LEU A 353 15.64 -7.54 -0.92
CA LEU A 353 15.02 -6.49 -0.13
C LEU A 353 13.98 -7.06 0.86
N ALA A 354 13.13 -7.98 0.42
CA ALA A 354 12.19 -8.67 1.31
C ALA A 354 12.90 -9.51 2.38
N GLY A 355 14.05 -10.13 2.05
CA GLY A 355 14.88 -10.84 3.02
C GLY A 355 15.47 -9.92 4.08
N LEU A 356 15.95 -8.73 3.69
CA LEU A 356 16.44 -7.71 4.62
C LEU A 356 15.32 -7.20 5.54
N LEU A 357 14.12 -6.96 4.98
CA LEU A 357 12.96 -6.58 5.77
C LEU A 357 12.60 -7.68 6.78
N ALA A 358 12.53 -8.95 6.37
CA ALA A 358 12.20 -10.04 7.28
C ALA A 358 13.25 -10.25 8.40
N GLY A 359 14.51 -9.85 8.15
CA GLY A 359 15.63 -9.99 9.08
C GLY A 359 15.87 -8.80 10.01
N THR A 360 15.15 -7.69 9.86
CA THR A 360 15.34 -6.51 10.71
C THR A 360 14.60 -6.63 12.04
N GLU A 361 15.14 -6.01 13.09
CA GLU A 361 14.46 -5.95 14.39
C GLU A 361 13.11 -5.23 14.29
N LEU A 362 12.93 -4.30 13.35
CA LEU A 362 11.69 -3.53 13.24
C LEU A 362 10.46 -4.35 12.83
N THR A 363 10.66 -5.54 12.26
CA THR A 363 9.56 -6.41 11.82
C THR A 363 9.32 -7.58 12.75
N THR A 364 10.09 -7.72 13.83
CA THR A 364 9.78 -8.69 14.88
C THR A 364 8.77 -8.09 15.84
N PRO A 365 7.67 -8.81 16.19
CA PRO A 365 6.73 -8.36 17.20
C PRO A 365 7.47 -8.01 18.49
N GLU A 366 7.20 -6.83 19.04
CA GLU A 366 7.67 -6.51 20.39
C GLU A 366 6.92 -7.46 21.34
N ALA A 367 7.64 -8.20 22.18
CA ALA A 367 6.99 -9.01 23.19
C ALA A 367 6.13 -8.06 24.04
N LEU A 368 4.81 -8.23 24.01
CA LEU A 368 3.92 -7.53 24.91
C LEU A 368 4.46 -7.71 26.33
N PRO A 369 4.68 -6.63 27.11
CA PRO A 369 4.95 -6.79 28.52
C PRO A 369 3.82 -7.64 29.10
N LEU A 370 4.17 -8.77 29.74
CA LEU A 370 3.19 -9.57 30.46
C LEU A 370 2.37 -8.63 31.36
N PRO A 371 1.03 -8.75 31.41
CA PRO A 371 0.26 -7.96 32.35
C PRO A 371 0.68 -8.36 33.77
N GLY A 372 1.37 -7.46 34.46
CA GLY A 372 1.66 -7.56 35.89
C GLY A 372 2.90 -8.36 36.28
N THR A 373 4.04 -7.68 36.31
CA THR A 373 4.96 -7.80 37.45
C THR A 373 5.31 -6.39 37.91
N GLU A 374 4.32 -5.70 38.49
CA GLU A 374 4.68 -4.74 39.53
C GLU A 374 5.38 -5.55 40.63
N ASP A 375 6.57 -5.11 40.99
CA ASP A 375 7.34 -5.60 42.12
C ASP A 375 6.54 -5.34 43.39
N ILE A 376 5.64 -6.26 43.73
CA ILE A 376 4.96 -6.25 45.02
C ILE A 376 6.04 -6.63 46.04
N GLY A 377 6.67 -5.61 46.62
CA GLY A 377 7.49 -5.76 47.82
C GLY A 377 6.77 -6.59 48.89
N PRO A 378 7.50 -7.19 49.83
CA PRO A 378 6.94 -8.16 50.78
C PRO A 378 5.70 -7.59 51.47
N ALA A 379 4.64 -8.40 51.49
CA ALA A 379 3.35 -8.02 52.07
C ALA A 379 3.53 -7.45 53.49
N PRO A 380 2.88 -6.33 53.83
CA PRO A 380 2.92 -5.80 55.19
C PRO A 380 2.23 -6.78 56.15
N ASP A 381 2.81 -6.92 57.35
CA ASP A 381 2.28 -7.76 58.42
C ASP A 381 0.81 -7.41 58.72
N PRO A 382 -0.04 -8.42 59.02
CA PRO A 382 -1.45 -8.19 59.30
C PRO A 382 -1.61 -7.30 60.54
N ALA A 383 -2.41 -6.24 60.40
CA ALA A 383 -2.72 -5.32 61.48
C ALA A 383 -3.41 -6.04 62.66
N PRO A 384 -3.09 -5.69 63.92
CA PRO A 384 -3.73 -6.29 65.08
C PRO A 384 -5.22 -5.96 65.12
N PRO A 385 -6.06 -6.88 65.64
CA PRO A 385 -7.51 -6.68 65.67
C PRO A 385 -7.91 -5.51 66.57
N PRO A 386 -9.01 -4.80 66.26
CA PRO A 386 -9.45 -3.65 67.03
C PRO A 386 -9.88 -4.06 68.45
N PRO A 387 -9.72 -3.17 69.45
CA PRO A 387 -10.11 -3.46 70.82
C PRO A 387 -11.63 -3.61 70.93
N GLY A 388 -12.06 -4.64 71.68
CA GLY A 388 -13.47 -4.87 71.99
C GLY A 388 -14.08 -3.77 72.87
N PRO A 389 -15.42 -3.63 72.88
CA PRO A 389 -16.10 -2.55 73.57
C PRO A 389 -15.94 -2.65 75.09
N THR A 390 -15.52 -1.55 75.72
CA THR A 390 -15.51 -1.39 77.18
C THR A 390 -16.81 -0.79 77.69
N LEU A 391 -17.18 -1.16 78.92
CA LEU A 391 -18.45 -0.83 79.60
C LEU A 391 -18.67 0.68 79.89
N GLU A 392 -17.75 1.57 79.50
CA GLU A 392 -17.91 3.02 79.68
C GLU A 392 -18.69 3.71 78.55
N GLY A 393 -19.03 3.01 77.46
CA GLY A 393 -19.76 3.56 76.32
C GLY A 393 -21.29 3.63 76.43
N LEU A 394 -21.92 3.08 77.49
CA LEU A 394 -23.38 2.94 77.59
C LEU A 394 -24.08 3.96 78.52
N ALA A 395 -23.39 5.01 78.99
CA ALA A 395 -23.98 6.04 79.85
C ALA A 395 -24.18 7.42 79.19
N ARG A 396 -23.99 7.55 77.86
CA ARG A 396 -24.39 8.75 77.11
C ARG A 396 -24.84 8.39 75.69
N ALA A 397 -26.10 8.03 75.55
CA ALA A 397 -26.92 8.25 74.35
C ALA A 397 -28.39 8.19 74.76
#